data_AF-A0A6G0VQX7-F1
#
_entry.id   AF-A0A6G0VQX7-F1
#
_cell.length_a   1.000
_cell.length_b   1.000
_cell.length_c   1.000
_cell.angle_alpha   90.00
_cell.angle_beta   90.00
_cell.angle_gamma   90.00
#
_symmetry.space_group_name_H-M   'P 1'
#
loop_
_entity.id
_entity.type
_entity.pdbx_description
1 polymer ?
#
loop_
_entity_poly.entity_id
_entity_poly.type
_entity_poly.pdbx_seq_one_letter_code
_entity_poly.pdbx_strand_id
1 'polypeptide(L)'
;NIFRYDRDHHSSKYKRGGGVALCILKKFPAIRLNTPILCLEHLIVEVKLNHKSKIVLVVCYIPPSSLLSSYVSFINSLEWLQSTLPTNYKILIMGDFNLPLVTFSSDNNGLHINGGTSERSDVLFDFFSENGFLQYNLIKNHVNSQLDLIFSNITNTIVSGCHEELVPIDVYHPVLEISCEYETTPVSHRDKSFKYNFKRADFNLIIKVLFNCDWSNVYNSHCIDFATNEFYRILSDVIYNYVPKYTFSKQIYPNWFSPDLRRTLNKKLAAHRKYKASKLHSDYVIFSNFRKQCKQLINKCNSDHIINTQKNLISNPKYFWNYVNMSRNNSDIPVSVHLSGKTFNNHSEAANAFSDWFASVYEKPISFNDSTLSNIIDCVNVSMLDISVSESDVPPTNFM
;
A
#
# COMPACT_ATOMS: atom_id res chain seq x y z
N ASN A 1 0.26 0.63 -0.77
CA ASN A 1 -0.59 -0.45 -0.28
C ASN A 1 -0.45 -0.49 1.22
N ILE A 2 -1.56 -0.48 1.96
CA ILE A 2 -1.55 -0.54 3.42
C ILE A 2 -2.23 -1.86 3.79
N PHE A 3 -1.53 -2.70 4.55
CA PHE A 3 -2.06 -3.93 5.11
C PHE A 3 -2.21 -3.74 6.61
N ARG A 4 -3.34 -4.15 7.19
CA ARG A 4 -3.59 -4.04 8.63
C ARG A 4 -4.20 -5.34 9.18
N TYR A 5 -3.81 -5.68 10.39
CA TYR A 5 -4.47 -6.69 11.23
C TYR A 5 -4.81 -6.00 12.53
N ASP A 6 -6.07 -5.62 12.69
CA ASP A 6 -6.53 -4.97 13.92
C ASP A 6 -6.74 -6.01 15.00
N ARG A 7 -6.60 -5.59 16.26
CA ARG A 7 -6.91 -6.41 17.42
C ARG A 7 -8.33 -6.97 17.32
N ASP A 8 -8.47 -8.28 17.52
CA ASP A 8 -9.75 -8.99 17.54
C ASP A 8 -10.00 -9.67 18.89
N HIS A 9 -11.21 -10.17 19.11
CA HIS A 9 -11.58 -10.88 20.34
C HIS A 9 -10.85 -12.22 20.52
N HIS A 10 -10.20 -12.74 19.48
CA HIS A 10 -9.42 -13.98 19.54
C HIS A 10 -7.98 -13.74 20.00
N SER A 11 -7.44 -12.54 19.75
CA SER A 11 -6.05 -12.15 20.02
C SER A 11 -5.87 -11.35 21.31
N SER A 12 -6.94 -10.79 21.91
CA SER A 12 -6.82 -10.00 23.15
C SER A 12 -8.10 -9.93 23.98
N LYS A 13 -7.91 -9.80 25.31
CA LYS A 13 -9.00 -9.48 26.26
C LYS A 13 -9.44 -8.00 26.19
N TYR A 14 -8.64 -7.13 25.56
CA TYR A 14 -8.91 -5.69 25.46
C TYR A 14 -9.69 -5.36 24.19
N LYS A 15 -10.75 -4.54 24.32
CA LYS A 15 -11.69 -4.21 23.22
C LYS A 15 -11.29 -3.00 22.34
N ARG A 16 -10.25 -2.24 22.71
CA ARG A 16 -9.82 -1.00 22.00
C ARG A 16 -8.30 -0.86 21.94
N GLY A 17 -7.82 -0.21 20.88
CA GLY A 17 -6.39 0.00 20.57
C GLY A 17 -5.70 -1.29 20.12
N GLY A 18 -4.60 -1.18 19.37
CA GLY A 18 -3.77 -2.33 18.97
C GLY A 18 -3.96 -2.83 17.55
N GLY A 19 -3.11 -3.77 17.15
CA GLY A 19 -2.97 -4.27 15.80
C GLY A 19 -1.62 -3.93 15.20
N VAL A 20 -1.32 -4.60 14.10
CA VAL A 20 -0.12 -4.36 13.30
C VAL A 20 -0.51 -3.80 11.93
N ALA A 21 0.35 -2.94 11.39
CA ALA A 21 0.17 -2.39 10.06
C ALA A 21 1.48 -2.39 9.28
N LEU A 22 1.37 -2.58 7.96
CA LEU A 22 2.47 -2.55 7.02
C LEU A 22 2.14 -1.63 5.84
N CYS A 23 2.96 -0.61 5.65
CA CYS A 23 2.82 0.37 4.56
C CYS A 23 3.87 0.12 3.48
N ILE A 24 3.43 -0.24 2.27
CA ILE A 24 4.30 -0.54 1.12
C ILE A 24 4.10 0.50 0.02
N LEU A 25 5.22 1.03 -0.51
CA LEU A 25 5.21 1.94 -1.65
C LEU A 25 4.48 1.33 -2.85
N LYS A 26 3.55 2.08 -3.46
CA LYS A 26 2.70 1.62 -4.59
C LYS A 26 3.46 1.05 -5.79
N LYS A 27 4.75 1.39 -5.96
CA LYS A 27 5.60 0.86 -7.03
C LYS A 27 5.90 -0.63 -6.89
N PHE A 28 5.75 -1.19 -5.68
CA PHE A 28 5.97 -2.60 -5.39
C PHE A 28 4.61 -3.31 -5.29
N PRO A 29 4.30 -4.25 -6.19
CA PRO A 29 3.16 -5.14 -6.03
C PRO A 29 3.32 -5.94 -4.73
N ALA A 30 2.26 -6.04 -3.95
CA ALA A 30 2.26 -6.74 -2.67
C ALA A 30 0.92 -7.43 -2.45
N ILE A 31 0.96 -8.61 -1.84
CA ILE A 31 -0.21 -9.42 -1.51
C ILE A 31 -0.12 -9.91 -0.06
N ARG A 32 -1.25 -9.90 0.64
CA ARG A 32 -1.34 -10.49 1.98
C ARG A 32 -1.45 -12.01 1.85
N LEU A 33 -0.66 -12.74 2.63
CA LEU A 33 -0.79 -14.19 2.78
C LEU A 33 -1.62 -14.45 4.03
N ASN A 34 -2.76 -15.12 3.87
CA ASN A 34 -3.64 -15.43 5.00
C ASN A 34 -3.27 -16.80 5.57
N THR A 35 -2.75 -16.80 6.79
CA THR A 35 -2.54 -18.01 7.57
C THR A 35 -3.90 -18.52 8.10
N PRO A 36 -4.11 -19.84 8.17
CA PRO A 36 -5.27 -20.41 8.86
C PRO A 36 -5.18 -20.24 10.39
N ILE A 37 -4.02 -19.84 10.91
CA ILE A 37 -3.75 -19.73 12.34
C ILE A 37 -4.09 -18.31 12.83
N LEU A 38 -5.27 -18.18 13.43
CA LEU A 38 -5.83 -16.92 13.93
C LEU A 38 -5.62 -16.83 15.45
N CYS A 39 -4.45 -16.34 15.87
CA CYS A 39 -4.07 -16.37 17.29
C CYS A 39 -3.43 -15.09 17.81
N LEU A 40 -2.88 -14.25 16.92
CA LEU A 40 -2.02 -13.12 17.26
C LEU A 40 -2.16 -11.99 16.26
N GLU A 41 -1.89 -10.77 16.73
CA GLU A 41 -1.79 -9.56 15.91
C GLU A 41 -0.54 -9.66 15.02
N HIS A 42 -0.65 -10.36 13.88
CA HIS A 42 0.42 -10.50 12.92
C HIS A 42 -0.06 -10.40 11.47
N LEU A 43 0.81 -9.93 10.59
CA LEU A 43 0.59 -9.82 9.15
C LEU A 43 1.74 -10.45 8.40
N ILE A 44 1.39 -11.22 7.38
CA ILE A 44 2.33 -11.80 6.43
C ILE A 44 2.02 -11.19 5.06
N VAL A 45 3.01 -10.53 4.47
CA VAL A 45 2.85 -9.86 3.17
C VAL A 45 4.00 -10.24 2.25
N GLU A 46 3.68 -10.85 1.12
CA GLU A 46 4.62 -11.06 0.02
C GLU A 46 4.74 -9.78 -0.82
N VAL A 47 5.96 -9.31 -1.03
CA VAL A 47 6.29 -8.11 -1.81
C VAL A 47 7.17 -8.49 -2.99
N LYS A 48 6.72 -8.10 -4.19
CA LYS A 48 7.47 -8.31 -5.43
C LYS A 48 8.45 -7.15 -5.66
N LEU A 49 9.74 -7.42 -5.48
CA LEU A 49 10.81 -6.44 -5.67
C LEU A 49 11.06 -6.19 -7.16
N ASN A 50 11.08 -7.25 -7.97
CA ASN A 50 11.22 -7.20 -9.43
C ASN A 50 10.52 -8.42 -10.08
N HIS A 51 10.80 -8.74 -11.35
CA HIS A 51 10.14 -9.88 -12.02
C HIS A 51 10.50 -11.26 -11.44
N LYS A 52 11.71 -11.41 -10.89
CA LYS A 52 12.27 -12.68 -10.40
C LYS A 52 12.41 -12.74 -8.89
N SER A 53 12.41 -11.59 -8.21
CA SER A 53 12.72 -11.48 -6.80
C SER A 53 11.50 -11.06 -5.99
N LYS A 54 11.28 -11.78 -4.89
CA LYS A 54 10.24 -11.51 -3.91
C LYS A 54 10.82 -11.57 -2.49
N ILE A 55 10.17 -10.88 -1.57
CA ILE A 55 10.48 -10.88 -0.13
C ILE A 55 9.18 -10.99 0.65
N VAL A 56 9.19 -11.71 1.76
CA VAL A 56 8.04 -11.83 2.66
C VAL A 56 8.36 -11.04 3.92
N LEU A 57 7.45 -10.13 4.23
CA LEU A 57 7.51 -9.31 5.42
C LEU A 57 6.49 -9.87 6.40
N VAL A 58 6.98 -10.27 7.58
CA VAL A 58 6.14 -10.66 8.71
C VAL A 58 6.26 -9.57 9.75
N VAL A 59 5.14 -8.95 10.10
CA VAL A 59 5.07 -8.03 11.24
C VAL A 59 4.20 -8.63 12.33
N CYS A 60 4.65 -8.61 13.57
CA CYS A 60 3.89 -9.15 14.69
C CYS A 60 3.93 -8.24 15.92
N TYR A 61 2.91 -8.38 16.75
CA TYR A 61 2.86 -7.85 18.10
C TYR A 61 2.38 -8.97 19.03
N ILE A 62 3.22 -9.35 19.98
CA ILE A 62 2.88 -10.30 21.03
C ILE A 62 2.73 -9.50 22.33
N PRO A 63 1.52 -9.42 22.92
CA PRO A 63 1.30 -8.62 24.12
C PRO A 63 2.21 -9.01 25.29
N PRO A 64 2.50 -8.08 26.22
CA PRO A 64 3.23 -8.40 27.44
C PRO A 64 2.49 -9.44 28.28
N SER A 65 3.27 -10.29 28.96
CA SER A 65 2.75 -11.40 29.77
C SER A 65 1.88 -12.41 29.00
N SER A 66 2.01 -12.47 27.66
CA SER A 66 1.43 -13.53 26.85
C SER A 66 1.88 -14.93 27.30
N LEU A 67 0.96 -15.89 27.23
CA LEU A 67 1.19 -17.30 27.56
C LEU A 67 2.09 -17.97 26.52
N LEU A 68 2.72 -19.10 26.88
CA LEU A 68 3.51 -19.92 25.96
C LEU A 68 2.74 -20.28 24.67
N SER A 69 1.45 -20.58 24.80
CA SER A 69 0.59 -20.92 23.66
C SER A 69 0.54 -19.82 22.58
N SER A 70 0.68 -18.55 22.95
CA SER A 70 0.76 -17.45 21.99
C SER A 70 2.02 -17.57 21.12
N TYR A 71 3.18 -17.81 21.74
CA TYR A 71 4.46 -17.98 21.03
C TYR A 71 4.45 -19.23 20.16
N VAL A 72 3.94 -20.35 20.69
CA VAL A 72 3.76 -21.59 19.91
C VAL A 72 2.85 -21.35 18.70
N SER A 73 1.76 -20.62 18.88
CA SER A 73 0.85 -20.32 17.75
C SER A 73 1.50 -19.40 16.70
N PHE A 74 2.37 -18.47 17.14
CA PHE A 74 3.19 -17.67 16.22
C PHE A 74 4.12 -18.58 15.39
N ILE A 75 4.84 -19.49 16.06
CA ILE A 75 5.72 -20.46 15.39
C ILE A 75 4.96 -21.33 14.40
N ASN A 76 3.80 -21.89 14.78
CA ASN A 76 2.97 -22.66 13.87
C ASN A 76 2.58 -21.86 12.61
N SER A 77 2.35 -20.54 12.74
CA SER A 77 2.06 -19.66 11.59
C SER A 77 3.27 -19.51 10.67
N LEU A 78 4.48 -19.45 11.23
CA LEU A 78 5.73 -19.42 10.47
C LEU A 78 6.04 -20.77 9.81
N GLU A 79 5.78 -21.89 10.47
CA GLU A 79 5.91 -23.23 9.88
C GLU A 79 4.94 -23.42 8.71
N TRP A 80 3.68 -22.99 8.88
CA TRP A 80 2.70 -22.98 7.79
C TRP A 80 3.21 -22.12 6.61
N LEU A 81 3.78 -20.96 6.90
CA LEU A 81 4.34 -20.08 5.87
C LEU A 81 5.49 -20.78 5.12
N GLN A 82 6.40 -21.44 5.82
CA GLN A 82 7.53 -22.16 5.22
C GLN A 82 7.09 -23.34 4.36
N SER A 83 6.06 -24.08 4.77
CA SER A 83 5.51 -25.19 3.97
C SER A 83 4.77 -24.72 2.72
N THR A 84 4.27 -23.48 2.71
CA THR A 84 3.53 -22.90 1.58
C THR A 84 4.45 -22.22 0.57
N LEU A 85 5.62 -21.73 0.99
CA LEU A 85 6.55 -21.01 0.15
C LEU A 85 7.56 -21.94 -0.54
N PRO A 86 8.06 -21.58 -1.74
CA PRO A 86 9.19 -22.28 -2.37
C PRO A 86 10.46 -22.24 -1.51
N THR A 87 11.36 -23.19 -1.73
CA THR A 87 12.68 -23.24 -1.08
C THR A 87 13.48 -21.96 -1.32
N ASN A 88 14.27 -21.54 -0.31
CA ASN A 88 15.14 -20.35 -0.31
C ASN A 88 14.43 -18.99 -0.37
N TYR A 89 13.18 -18.90 0.10
CA TYR A 89 12.48 -17.64 0.18
C TYR A 89 13.15 -16.67 1.19
N LYS A 90 13.23 -15.39 0.83
CA LYS A 90 13.78 -14.34 1.70
C LYS A 90 12.69 -13.76 2.61
N ILE A 91 12.88 -13.88 3.92
CA ILE A 91 11.89 -13.54 4.94
C ILE A 91 12.52 -12.56 5.93
N LEU A 92 11.79 -11.49 6.22
CA LEU A 92 12.10 -10.53 7.28
C LEU A 92 10.93 -10.49 8.26
N ILE A 93 11.22 -10.86 9.50
CA ILE A 93 10.27 -10.95 10.60
C ILE A 93 10.63 -9.86 11.59
N MET A 94 9.69 -8.98 11.92
CA MET A 94 9.94 -7.85 12.81
C MET A 94 8.72 -7.57 13.68
N GLY A 95 8.95 -7.20 14.93
CA GLY A 95 7.83 -6.96 15.83
C GLY A 95 8.26 -6.75 17.26
N ASP A 96 7.28 -6.41 18.09
CA ASP A 96 7.42 -6.36 19.54
C ASP A 96 7.03 -7.72 20.12
N PHE A 97 8.02 -8.41 20.68
CA PHE A 97 7.85 -9.73 21.26
C PHE A 97 7.59 -9.68 22.77
N ASN A 98 7.77 -8.52 23.43
CA ASN A 98 7.59 -8.36 24.87
C ASN A 98 8.33 -9.40 25.74
N LEU A 99 9.60 -9.67 25.42
CA LEU A 99 10.48 -10.59 26.18
C LEU A 99 11.64 -9.82 26.88
N PRO A 100 11.39 -9.18 28.04
CA PRO A 100 12.33 -8.20 28.59
C PRO A 100 13.61 -8.76 29.22
N LEU A 101 13.61 -10.03 29.64
CA LEU A 101 14.69 -10.65 30.45
C LEU A 101 15.74 -11.39 29.61
N VAL A 102 15.49 -11.53 28.32
CA VAL A 102 16.32 -12.30 27.39
C VAL A 102 16.92 -11.34 26.35
N THR A 103 18.09 -11.70 25.83
CA THR A 103 18.72 -11.00 24.71
C THR A 103 19.03 -12.00 23.62
N PHE A 104 18.58 -11.72 22.40
CA PHE A 104 18.90 -12.45 21.20
C PHE A 104 20.00 -11.71 20.44
N SER A 105 21.02 -12.44 20.00
CA SER A 105 22.14 -11.90 19.23
C SER A 105 22.61 -12.91 18.20
N SER A 106 23.26 -12.46 17.14
CA SER A 106 23.83 -13.35 16.13
C SER A 106 25.30 -13.05 15.86
N ASP A 107 26.06 -14.09 15.55
CA ASP A 107 27.44 -14.02 15.09
C ASP A 107 27.69 -15.02 13.95
N ASN A 108 28.96 -15.29 13.62
CA ASN A 108 29.33 -16.23 12.56
C ASN A 108 28.90 -17.68 12.83
N ASN A 109 28.60 -18.03 14.08
CA ASN A 109 28.17 -19.35 14.51
C ASN A 109 26.64 -19.48 14.56
N GLY A 110 25.89 -18.40 14.31
CA GLY A 110 24.43 -18.41 14.21
C GLY A 110 23.73 -17.55 15.24
N LEU A 111 22.52 -17.95 15.62
CA LEU A 111 21.71 -17.28 16.63
C LEU A 111 22.12 -17.73 18.03
N HIS A 112 22.16 -16.79 18.96
CA HIS A 112 22.46 -16.98 20.38
C HIS A 112 21.37 -16.35 21.24
N ILE A 113 21.15 -16.96 22.40
CA ILE A 113 20.22 -16.51 23.42
C ILE A 113 20.95 -16.38 24.75
N ASN A 114 20.78 -15.26 25.43
CA ASN A 114 21.42 -14.95 26.70
C ASN A 114 20.42 -14.35 27.71
N GLY A 115 20.70 -14.46 29.00
CA GLY A 115 19.90 -13.86 30.07
C GLY A 115 18.91 -14.81 30.72
N GLY A 116 17.79 -14.28 31.24
CA GLY A 116 16.74 -15.05 31.90
C GLY A 116 15.84 -15.74 30.89
N THR A 117 16.32 -16.87 30.35
CA THR A 117 15.56 -17.70 29.40
C THR A 117 14.29 -18.27 30.03
N SER A 118 13.32 -18.59 29.18
CA SER A 118 12.05 -19.19 29.55
C SER A 118 11.53 -20.02 28.38
N GLU A 119 10.57 -20.91 28.62
CA GLU A 119 9.95 -21.72 27.56
C GLU A 119 9.47 -20.87 26.36
N ARG A 120 9.05 -19.62 26.59
CA ARG A 120 8.63 -18.67 25.54
C ARG A 120 9.78 -18.25 24.63
N SER A 121 10.94 -17.97 25.22
CA SER A 121 12.14 -17.58 24.46
C SER A 121 12.79 -18.78 23.78
N ASP A 122 12.70 -19.95 24.41
CA ASP A 122 13.31 -21.19 23.93
C ASP A 122 12.60 -21.66 22.66
N VAL A 123 11.26 -21.67 22.64
CA VAL A 123 10.47 -21.99 21.43
C VAL A 123 10.80 -21.06 20.25
N LEU A 124 11.05 -19.77 20.49
CA LEU A 124 11.48 -18.86 19.43
C LEU A 124 12.91 -19.18 18.97
N PHE A 125 13.82 -19.40 19.92
CA PHE A 125 15.22 -19.69 19.65
C PHE A 125 15.37 -20.95 18.81
N ASP A 126 14.71 -22.04 19.19
CA ASP A 126 14.75 -23.32 18.50
C ASP A 126 14.29 -23.15 17.05
N PHE A 127 13.10 -22.58 16.84
CA PHE A 127 12.57 -22.36 15.49
C PHE A 127 13.51 -21.49 14.63
N PHE A 128 13.95 -20.33 15.14
CA PHE A 128 14.75 -19.41 14.33
C PHE A 128 16.15 -19.97 14.04
N SER A 129 16.78 -20.64 15.00
CA SER A 129 18.11 -21.24 14.84
C SER A 129 18.08 -22.40 13.84
N GLU A 130 17.10 -23.31 13.94
CA GLU A 130 16.94 -24.45 13.03
C GLU A 130 16.65 -24.01 11.59
N ASN A 131 15.97 -22.87 11.43
CA ASN A 131 15.57 -22.35 10.13
C ASN A 131 16.54 -21.31 9.54
N GLY A 132 17.71 -21.13 10.14
CA GLY A 132 18.77 -20.25 9.62
C GLY A 132 18.40 -18.76 9.67
N PHE A 133 17.53 -18.36 10.60
CA PHE A 133 17.26 -16.95 10.87
C PHE A 133 18.27 -16.39 11.86
N LEU A 134 18.78 -15.20 11.56
CA LEU A 134 19.64 -14.43 12.45
C LEU A 134 18.87 -13.24 13.01
N GLN A 135 19.24 -12.82 14.22
CA GLN A 135 18.72 -11.62 14.84
C GLN A 135 19.65 -10.44 14.51
N TYR A 136 19.08 -9.36 13.97
CA TYR A 136 19.84 -8.18 13.54
C TYR A 136 19.65 -6.92 14.40
N ASN A 137 18.55 -6.80 15.16
CA ASN A 137 18.34 -5.63 16.01
C ASN A 137 19.06 -5.75 17.35
N LEU A 138 20.20 -5.08 17.52
CA LEU A 138 20.91 -4.99 18.82
C LEU A 138 20.56 -3.72 19.62
N ILE A 139 19.64 -2.88 19.13
CA ILE A 139 19.28 -1.62 19.77
C ILE A 139 18.37 -1.90 20.96
N LYS A 140 18.81 -1.45 22.13
CA LYS A 140 18.07 -1.58 23.38
C LYS A 140 17.29 -0.30 23.69
N ASN A 141 16.20 -0.44 24.41
CA ASN A 141 15.38 0.67 24.86
C ASN A 141 16.02 1.40 26.08
N HIS A 142 15.33 2.42 26.60
CA HIS A 142 15.82 3.23 27.72
C HIS A 142 16.11 2.43 29.00
N VAL A 143 15.49 1.26 29.20
CA VAL A 143 15.72 0.37 30.35
C VAL A 143 16.67 -0.80 30.01
N ASN A 144 17.44 -0.68 28.93
CA ASN A 144 18.42 -1.68 28.48
C ASN A 144 17.80 -3.04 28.12
N SER A 145 16.54 -3.04 27.67
CA SER A 145 15.79 -4.24 27.25
C SER A 145 15.62 -4.28 25.72
N GLN A 146 15.53 -5.49 25.16
CA GLN A 146 15.43 -5.77 23.72
C GLN A 146 14.05 -6.38 23.41
N LEU A 147 13.02 -5.54 23.37
CA LEU A 147 11.64 -5.98 23.13
C LEU A 147 11.33 -6.16 21.65
N ASP A 148 11.82 -5.23 20.82
CA ASP A 148 11.66 -5.26 19.38
C ASP A 148 12.71 -6.19 18.75
N LEU A 149 12.28 -7.30 18.16
CA LEU A 149 13.19 -8.26 17.53
C LEU A 149 13.04 -8.22 16.01
N ILE A 150 14.17 -8.40 15.33
CA ILE A 150 14.24 -8.46 13.86
C ILE A 150 15.00 -9.73 13.48
N PHE A 151 14.26 -10.74 13.04
CA PHE A 151 14.80 -12.00 12.55
C PHE A 151 14.76 -12.04 11.02
N SER A 152 15.86 -12.45 10.39
CA SER A 152 15.90 -12.61 8.94
C SER A 152 16.86 -13.70 8.48
N ASN A 153 16.52 -14.35 7.37
CA ASN A 153 17.41 -15.23 6.60
C ASN A 153 18.06 -14.50 5.40
N ILE A 154 17.99 -13.17 5.39
CA ILE A 154 18.64 -12.30 4.41
C ILE A 154 19.99 -11.87 4.98
N THR A 155 21.07 -12.31 4.34
CA THR A 155 22.43 -11.88 4.67
C THR A 155 22.60 -10.38 4.45
N ASN A 156 23.52 -9.75 5.17
CA ASN A 156 23.76 -8.30 5.12
C ASN A 156 22.54 -7.44 5.49
N THR A 157 21.65 -7.95 6.34
CA THR A 157 20.63 -7.10 6.96
C THR A 157 21.30 -6.18 7.98
N ILE A 158 21.02 -4.88 7.89
CA ILE A 158 21.56 -3.85 8.77
C ILE A 158 20.38 -3.19 9.47
N VAL A 159 20.44 -3.15 10.80
CA VAL A 159 19.48 -2.43 11.64
C VAL A 159 20.22 -1.27 12.30
N SER A 160 19.62 -0.08 12.26
CA SER A 160 20.16 1.12 12.89
C SER A 160 19.04 1.98 13.49
N GLY A 161 19.40 2.91 14.39
CA GLY A 161 18.45 3.84 14.96
C GLY A 161 17.95 4.83 13.91
N CYS A 162 16.64 5.00 13.81
CA CYS A 162 16.03 5.93 12.88
C CYS A 162 15.82 7.30 13.55
N HIS A 163 16.28 8.37 12.88
CA HIS A 163 16.08 9.75 13.33
C HIS A 163 14.82 10.41 12.73
N GLU A 164 14.01 9.63 12.01
CA GLU A 164 12.80 10.08 11.29
C GLU A 164 11.53 9.58 12.02
N GLU A 165 11.17 10.28 13.10
CA GLU A 165 10.00 9.99 13.95
C GLU A 165 8.66 10.29 13.25
N LEU A 166 7.93 9.27 12.81
CA LEU A 166 6.59 9.42 12.23
C LEU A 166 5.53 9.73 13.32
N VAL A 167 5.74 9.18 14.51
CA VAL A 167 4.94 9.34 15.72
C VAL A 167 5.84 9.78 16.88
N PRO A 168 5.31 10.38 17.96
CA PRO A 168 6.11 10.66 19.16
C PRO A 168 6.87 9.42 19.62
N ILE A 169 8.14 9.58 20.00
CA ILE A 169 8.98 8.45 20.43
C ILE A 169 8.36 7.80 21.67
N ASP A 170 8.14 6.50 21.57
CA ASP A 170 8.01 5.64 22.73
C ASP A 170 9.41 5.26 23.21
N VAL A 171 9.74 5.63 24.46
CA VAL A 171 11.06 5.36 25.06
C VAL A 171 11.33 3.87 25.25
N TYR A 172 10.29 3.03 25.23
CA TYR A 172 10.37 1.58 25.29
C TYR A 172 10.55 0.93 23.92
N HIS A 173 10.17 1.62 22.83
CA HIS A 173 10.21 1.13 21.45
C HIS A 173 10.90 2.14 20.52
N PRO A 174 12.25 2.16 20.50
CA PRO A 174 13.00 3.08 19.65
C PRO A 174 12.71 2.80 18.16
N VAL A 175 12.60 3.86 17.35
CA VAL A 175 12.34 3.72 15.91
C VAL A 175 13.56 3.11 15.21
N LEU A 176 13.33 2.06 14.42
CA LEU A 176 14.38 1.31 13.72
C LEU A 176 14.36 1.61 12.21
N GLU A 177 15.56 1.69 11.61
CA GLU A 177 15.77 1.69 10.16
C GLU A 177 16.43 0.36 9.78
N ILE A 178 15.75 -0.39 8.91
CA ILE A 178 16.18 -1.72 8.44
C ILE A 178 16.55 -1.62 6.97
N SER A 179 17.76 -2.06 6.63
CA SER A 179 18.23 -2.16 5.25
C SER A 179 18.64 -3.60 4.96
N CYS A 180 18.09 -4.17 3.89
CA CYS A 180 18.47 -5.50 3.43
C CYS A 180 19.00 -5.38 2.01
N GLU A 181 20.17 -5.98 1.76
CA GLU A 181 20.70 -6.10 0.41
C GLU A 181 20.02 -7.26 -0.32
N TYR A 182 19.83 -7.09 -1.63
CA TYR A 182 19.25 -8.13 -2.45
C TYR A 182 20.00 -8.17 -3.78
N GLU A 183 20.44 -9.35 -4.19
CA GLU A 183 21.01 -9.57 -5.51
C GLU A 183 19.93 -9.37 -6.57
N THR A 184 19.90 -8.19 -7.17
CA THR A 184 19.09 -7.96 -8.36
C THR A 184 19.92 -8.40 -9.56
N THR A 185 19.50 -9.46 -10.25
CA THR A 185 19.91 -9.61 -11.66
C THR A 185 19.50 -8.32 -12.37
N PRO A 186 20.37 -7.68 -13.18
CA PRO A 186 20.02 -6.46 -13.89
C PRO A 186 18.75 -6.73 -14.68
N VAL A 187 17.65 -6.15 -14.22
CA VAL A 187 16.40 -6.19 -14.95
C VAL A 187 16.69 -5.35 -16.18
N SER A 188 16.75 -5.98 -17.37
CA SER A 188 16.62 -5.29 -18.65
C SER A 188 15.54 -4.25 -18.44
N HIS A 189 15.92 -2.97 -18.50
CA HIS A 189 15.08 -1.86 -18.08
C HIS A 189 13.68 -2.13 -18.60
N ARG A 190 12.71 -2.34 -17.71
CA ARG A 190 11.30 -2.31 -18.11
C ARG A 190 11.18 -1.10 -19.00
N ASP A 191 10.68 -1.29 -20.22
CA ASP A 191 10.37 -0.19 -21.12
C ASP A 191 9.67 0.87 -20.27
N LYS A 192 10.36 1.97 -20.00
CA LYS A 192 9.75 3.09 -19.29
C LYS A 192 8.54 3.42 -20.14
N SER A 193 7.34 3.26 -19.59
CA SER A 193 6.12 3.52 -20.34
C SER A 193 6.22 4.92 -20.93
N PHE A 194 6.45 4.97 -22.23
CA PHE A 194 6.63 6.20 -22.96
C PHE A 194 5.28 6.62 -23.50
N LYS A 195 5.09 7.93 -23.62
CA LYS A 195 4.00 8.48 -24.42
C LYS A 195 4.57 9.05 -25.69
N TYR A 196 3.79 8.94 -26.75
CA TYR A 196 4.03 9.64 -27.99
C TYR A 196 3.80 11.14 -27.79
N ASN A 197 4.75 11.95 -28.21
CA ASN A 197 4.68 13.40 -28.21
C ASN A 197 4.20 13.90 -29.56
N PHE A 198 2.89 13.78 -29.81
CA PHE A 198 2.29 14.27 -31.05
C PHE A 198 2.50 15.78 -31.26
N LYS A 199 2.68 16.57 -30.20
CA LYS A 199 2.98 18.01 -30.33
C LYS A 199 4.35 18.29 -30.97
N ARG A 200 5.29 17.34 -30.90
CA ARG A 200 6.63 17.45 -31.49
C ARG A 200 6.82 16.54 -32.71
N ALA A 201 5.75 15.90 -33.17
CA ALA A 201 5.82 15.04 -34.35
C ALA A 201 6.00 15.89 -35.61
N ASP A 202 6.83 15.43 -36.54
CA ASP A 202 6.91 16.00 -37.87
C ASP A 202 5.78 15.43 -38.73
N PHE A 203 4.64 16.12 -38.74
CA PHE A 203 3.49 15.68 -39.50
C PHE A 203 3.71 15.71 -41.01
N ASN A 204 4.59 16.58 -41.52
CA ASN A 204 4.88 16.61 -42.97
C ASN A 204 5.59 15.32 -43.39
N LEU A 205 6.56 14.86 -42.59
CA LEU A 205 7.23 13.59 -42.82
C LEU A 205 6.25 12.41 -42.69
N ILE A 206 5.41 12.40 -41.64
CA ILE A 206 4.41 11.35 -41.42
C ILE A 206 3.44 11.25 -42.61
N ILE A 207 2.94 12.38 -43.11
CA ILE A 207 2.04 12.42 -44.27
C ILE A 207 2.76 11.85 -45.50
N LYS A 208 4.01 12.25 -45.76
CA LYS A 208 4.81 11.74 -46.88
C LYS A 208 5.02 10.22 -46.79
N VAL A 209 5.26 9.69 -45.60
CA VAL A 209 5.42 8.25 -45.37
C VAL A 209 4.11 7.50 -45.61
N LEU A 210 2.99 8.00 -45.07
CA LEU A 210 1.68 7.39 -45.27
C LEU A 210 1.24 7.42 -46.74
N PHE A 211 1.57 8.50 -47.46
CA PHE A 211 1.28 8.64 -48.88
C PHE A 211 2.04 7.61 -49.74
N ASN A 212 3.28 7.29 -49.38
CA ASN A 212 4.11 6.32 -50.08
C ASN A 212 3.95 4.89 -49.53
N CYS A 213 3.04 4.67 -48.58
CA CYS A 213 2.82 3.36 -48.00
C CYS A 213 1.98 2.49 -48.94
N ASP A 214 2.26 1.18 -48.96
CA ASP A 214 1.43 0.24 -49.71
C ASP A 214 0.16 -0.10 -48.92
N TRP A 215 -0.98 0.35 -49.45
CA TRP A 215 -2.31 0.10 -48.89
C TRP A 215 -3.05 -1.06 -49.55
N SER A 216 -2.40 -1.80 -50.46
CA SER A 216 -3.03 -2.87 -51.25
C SER A 216 -3.69 -3.93 -50.36
N ASN A 217 -3.07 -4.29 -49.23
CA ASN A 217 -3.65 -5.26 -48.28
C ASN A 217 -4.92 -4.75 -47.59
N VAL A 218 -5.06 -3.44 -47.45
CA VAL A 218 -6.26 -2.81 -46.88
C VAL A 218 -7.35 -2.71 -47.94
N TYR A 219 -7.00 -2.25 -49.15
CA TYR A 219 -7.97 -2.02 -50.23
C TYR A 219 -8.48 -3.30 -50.92
N ASN A 220 -7.63 -4.32 -51.03
CA ASN A 220 -7.98 -5.57 -51.74
C ASN A 220 -8.50 -6.67 -50.80
N SER A 221 -8.65 -6.39 -49.51
CA SER A 221 -9.17 -7.35 -48.54
C SER A 221 -10.68 -7.52 -48.68
N HIS A 222 -11.13 -8.77 -48.67
CA HIS A 222 -12.56 -9.13 -48.64
C HIS A 222 -13.09 -9.32 -47.21
N CYS A 223 -12.22 -9.18 -46.20
CA CYS A 223 -12.56 -9.27 -44.78
C CYS A 223 -12.30 -7.92 -44.10
N ILE A 224 -13.35 -7.35 -43.52
CA ILE A 224 -13.27 -6.03 -42.88
C ILE A 224 -12.36 -6.05 -41.64
N ASP A 225 -12.36 -7.14 -40.88
CA ASP A 225 -11.52 -7.27 -39.68
C ASP A 225 -10.04 -7.34 -40.06
N PHE A 226 -9.71 -8.08 -41.12
CA PHE A 226 -8.34 -8.12 -41.65
C PHE A 226 -7.90 -6.75 -42.17
N ALA A 227 -8.75 -6.08 -42.97
CA ALA A 227 -8.45 -4.75 -43.50
C ALA A 227 -8.23 -3.72 -42.38
N THR A 228 -9.05 -3.78 -41.33
CA THR A 228 -8.97 -2.91 -40.16
C THR A 228 -7.69 -3.16 -39.36
N ASN A 229 -7.32 -4.43 -39.17
CA ASN A 229 -6.06 -4.78 -38.50
C ASN A 229 -4.84 -4.30 -39.29
N GLU A 230 -4.82 -4.47 -40.61
CA GLU A 230 -3.73 -3.96 -41.44
C GLU A 230 -3.64 -2.43 -41.43
N PHE A 231 -4.79 -1.74 -41.46
CA PHE A 231 -4.83 -0.28 -41.31
C PHE A 231 -4.19 0.17 -39.98
N TYR A 232 -4.62 -0.42 -38.86
CA TYR A 232 -4.06 -0.07 -37.55
C TYR A 232 -2.59 -0.48 -37.40
N ARG A 233 -2.16 -1.56 -38.05
CA ARG A 233 -0.75 -1.98 -38.08
C ARG A 233 0.10 -0.92 -38.77
N ILE A 234 -0.25 -0.51 -39.99
CA ILE A 234 0.45 0.54 -40.75
C ILE A 234 0.51 1.83 -39.93
N LEU A 235 -0.62 2.26 -39.37
CA LEU A 235 -0.67 3.49 -38.58
C LEU A 235 0.20 3.40 -37.32
N SER A 236 0.17 2.25 -36.63
CA SER A 236 0.98 2.01 -35.43
C SER A 236 2.48 2.02 -35.75
N ASP A 237 2.89 1.42 -36.88
CA ASP A 237 4.28 1.43 -37.33
C ASP A 237 4.76 2.85 -37.63
N VAL A 238 3.94 3.67 -38.29
CA VAL A 238 4.28 5.06 -38.57
C VAL A 238 4.36 5.87 -37.27
N ILE A 239 3.41 5.71 -36.36
CA ILE A 239 3.44 6.39 -35.06
C ILE A 239 4.70 5.97 -34.28
N TYR A 240 5.03 4.68 -34.25
CA TYR A 240 6.17 4.15 -33.52
C TYR A 240 7.51 4.72 -34.00
N ASN A 241 7.67 4.85 -35.32
CA ASN A 241 8.93 5.25 -35.94
C ASN A 241 9.09 6.78 -36.04
N TYR A 242 8.00 7.52 -36.22
CA TYR A 242 8.07 8.95 -36.58
C TYR A 242 7.53 9.90 -35.51
N VAL A 243 6.86 9.41 -34.47
CA VAL A 243 6.42 10.26 -33.35
C VAL A 243 7.41 10.18 -32.19
N PRO A 244 8.03 11.30 -31.77
CA PRO A 244 8.98 11.31 -30.66
C PRO A 244 8.36 10.78 -29.37
N LYS A 245 9.13 9.99 -28.62
CA LYS A 245 8.70 9.41 -27.35
C LYS A 245 9.23 10.26 -26.19
N TYR A 246 8.42 10.40 -25.14
CA TYR A 246 8.89 10.98 -23.87
C TYR A 246 8.51 10.09 -22.71
N THR A 247 9.38 10.06 -21.71
CA THR A 247 9.11 9.42 -20.42
C THR A 247 8.60 10.48 -19.45
N PHE A 248 7.58 10.15 -18.67
CA PHE A 248 7.09 11.04 -17.63
C PHE A 248 6.90 10.24 -16.34
N SER A 249 7.32 10.83 -15.22
CA SER A 249 6.93 10.36 -13.91
C SER A 249 5.75 11.21 -13.48
N LYS A 250 4.54 10.64 -13.48
CA LYS A 250 3.38 11.33 -12.91
C LYS A 250 3.58 11.33 -11.39
N GLN A 251 4.07 12.44 -10.85
CA GLN A 251 4.07 12.65 -9.40
C GLN A 251 2.61 12.90 -8.99
N ILE A 252 1.93 11.82 -8.59
CA ILE A 252 0.54 11.87 -8.15
C ILE A 252 0.53 12.37 -6.71
N TYR A 253 0.45 13.69 -6.56
CA TYR A 253 0.12 14.29 -5.28
C TYR A 253 -1.40 14.31 -5.14
N PRO A 254 -1.94 14.09 -3.92
CA PRO A 254 -3.36 14.27 -3.68
C PRO A 254 -3.80 15.69 -4.00
N ASN A 255 -5.04 15.83 -4.46
CA ASN A 255 -5.52 17.07 -5.07
C ASN A 255 -5.49 18.26 -4.09
N TRP A 256 -5.55 17.98 -2.79
CA TRP A 256 -5.47 18.98 -1.73
C TRP A 256 -4.04 19.43 -1.37
N PHE A 257 -3.00 18.78 -1.91
CA PHE A 257 -1.62 19.23 -1.71
C PHE A 257 -1.40 20.56 -2.43
N SER A 258 -1.11 21.60 -1.67
CA SER A 258 -0.71 22.90 -2.22
C SER A 258 0.63 22.82 -2.97
N PRO A 259 0.87 23.72 -3.94
CA PRO A 259 2.19 23.83 -4.59
C PRO A 259 3.34 24.05 -3.60
N ASP A 260 3.10 24.79 -2.53
CA ASP A 260 4.08 25.06 -1.46
C ASP A 260 4.45 23.80 -0.70
N LEU A 261 3.45 22.97 -0.35
CA LEU A 261 3.69 21.68 0.28
C LEU A 261 4.53 20.78 -0.62
N ARG A 262 4.21 20.70 -1.91
CA ARG A 262 4.98 19.89 -2.89
C ARG A 262 6.43 20.37 -3.00
N ARG A 263 6.65 21.68 -3.09
CA ARG A 263 8.00 22.27 -3.13
C ARG A 263 8.78 21.97 -1.86
N THR A 264 8.15 22.11 -0.70
CA THR A 264 8.79 21.86 0.60
C THR A 264 9.11 20.38 0.79
N LEU A 265 8.23 19.48 0.35
CA LEU A 265 8.48 18.04 0.36
C LEU A 265 9.69 17.66 -0.50
N ASN A 266 9.81 18.23 -1.69
CA ASN A 266 10.98 18.02 -2.54
C ASN A 266 12.28 18.52 -1.87
N LYS A 267 12.24 19.68 -1.20
CA LYS A 267 13.36 20.19 -0.41
C LYS A 267 13.70 19.26 0.77
N LYS A 268 12.70 18.73 1.49
CA LYS A 268 12.90 17.71 2.54
C LYS A 268 13.63 16.48 1.99
N LEU A 269 13.18 15.94 0.86
CA LEU A 269 13.77 14.76 0.24
C LEU A 269 15.22 15.01 -0.23
N ALA A 270 15.51 16.20 -0.76
CA ALA A 270 16.86 16.58 -1.16
C ALA A 270 17.79 16.75 0.06
N ALA A 271 17.33 17.45 1.09
CA ALA A 271 18.08 17.63 2.34
C ALA A 271 18.32 16.28 3.05
N HIS A 272 17.34 15.38 3.06
CA HIS A 272 17.50 14.05 3.64
C HIS A 272 18.55 13.23 2.89
N ARG A 273 18.53 13.23 1.55
CA ARG A 273 19.56 12.56 0.74
C ARG A 273 20.96 13.10 1.05
N LYS A 274 21.10 14.42 1.19
CA LYS A 274 22.36 15.06 1.56
C LYS A 274 22.82 14.60 2.96
N TYR A 275 21.95 14.66 3.96
CA TYR A 275 22.24 14.19 5.32
C TYR A 275 22.62 12.70 5.35
N LYS A 276 21.91 11.85 4.62
CA LYS A 276 22.23 10.40 4.56
C LYS A 276 23.62 10.14 3.97
N ALA A 277 24.07 10.97 3.02
CA ALA A 277 25.38 10.86 2.41
C ALA A 277 26.50 11.47 3.30
N SER A 278 26.27 12.64 3.90
CA SER A 278 27.31 13.35 4.67
C SER A 278 27.40 12.93 6.13
N LYS A 279 26.29 12.50 6.74
CA LYS A 279 26.12 12.22 8.16
C LYS A 279 26.44 13.40 9.10
N LEU A 280 26.51 14.63 8.57
CA LEU A 280 26.83 15.83 9.35
C LEU A 280 25.62 16.38 10.10
N HIS A 281 25.85 16.86 11.33
CA HIS A 281 24.79 17.47 12.16
C HIS A 281 24.18 18.72 11.51
N SER A 282 25.00 19.54 10.82
CA SER A 282 24.51 20.72 10.10
C SER A 282 23.51 20.35 8.99
N ASP A 283 23.75 19.26 8.26
CA ASP A 283 22.81 18.76 7.25
C ASP A 283 21.55 18.16 7.89
N TYR A 284 21.67 17.52 9.07
CA TYR A 284 20.52 17.06 9.85
C TYR A 284 19.62 18.22 10.27
N VAL A 285 20.18 19.33 10.75
CA VAL A 285 19.39 20.53 11.15
C VAL A 285 18.59 21.07 9.96
N ILE A 286 19.20 21.14 8.77
CA ILE A 286 18.51 21.58 7.53
C ILE A 286 17.36 20.62 7.19
N PHE A 287 17.62 19.31 7.23
CA PHE A 287 16.58 18.29 7.00
C PHE A 287 15.43 18.39 8.02
N SER A 288 15.76 18.51 9.31
CA SER A 288 14.79 18.61 10.41
C SER A 288 13.90 19.85 10.27
N ASN A 289 14.46 20.99 9.86
CA ASN A 289 13.70 22.20 9.57
C ASN A 289 12.69 21.99 8.43
N PHE A 290 13.10 21.38 7.31
CA PHE A 290 12.15 21.07 6.22
C PHE A 290 11.10 20.03 6.64
N ARG A 291 11.47 19.04 7.47
CA ARG A 291 10.52 18.08 8.05
C ARG A 291 9.44 18.79 8.86
N LYS A 292 9.83 19.71 9.75
CA LYS A 292 8.91 20.50 10.58
C LYS A 292 7.96 21.34 9.72
N GLN A 293 8.49 22.03 8.71
CA GLN A 293 7.68 22.83 7.78
C GLN A 293 6.70 21.96 6.98
N CYS A 294 7.13 20.79 6.48
CA CYS A 294 6.24 19.84 5.82
C CYS A 294 5.08 19.42 6.72
N LYS A 295 5.35 19.05 7.98
CA LYS A 295 4.32 18.64 8.93
C LYS A 295 3.28 19.74 9.14
N GLN A 296 3.73 20.98 9.32
CA GLN A 296 2.84 22.14 9.47
C GLN A 296 1.97 22.36 8.22
N LEU A 297 2.57 22.30 7.03
CA LEU A 297 1.86 22.49 5.76
C LEU A 297 0.87 21.36 5.46
N ILE A 298 1.21 20.10 5.78
CA ILE A 298 0.30 18.95 5.63
C ILE A 298 -0.95 19.17 6.49
N ASN A 299 -0.77 19.51 7.76
CA ASN A 299 -1.88 19.75 8.68
C ASN A 299 -2.77 20.89 8.18
N LYS A 300 -2.17 22.01 7.79
CA LYS A 300 -2.89 23.16 7.23
C LYS A 300 -3.68 22.78 5.98
N CYS A 301 -3.04 22.16 4.99
CA CYS A 301 -3.70 21.78 3.74
C CYS A 301 -4.83 20.76 3.96
N ASN A 302 -4.68 19.84 4.92
CA ASN A 302 -5.74 18.89 5.26
C ASN A 302 -6.93 19.60 5.92
N SER A 303 -6.68 20.47 6.89
CA SER A 303 -7.74 21.28 7.54
C SER A 303 -8.47 22.14 6.51
N ASP A 304 -7.74 22.86 5.65
CA ASP A 304 -8.31 23.68 4.59
C ASP A 304 -9.16 22.83 3.63
N HIS A 305 -8.70 21.62 3.31
CA HIS A 305 -9.44 20.69 2.45
C HIS A 305 -10.75 20.23 3.07
N ILE A 306 -10.75 19.84 4.36
CA ILE A 306 -11.96 19.41 5.07
C ILE A 306 -12.96 20.56 5.14
N ILE A 307 -12.52 21.75 5.56
CA ILE A 307 -13.37 22.95 5.65
C ILE A 307 -13.98 23.29 4.28
N ASN A 308 -13.17 23.26 3.21
CA ASN A 308 -13.67 23.53 1.87
C ASN A 308 -14.63 22.45 1.37
N THR A 309 -14.41 21.18 1.74
CA THR A 309 -15.31 20.08 1.39
C THR A 309 -16.66 20.25 2.09
N GLN A 310 -16.67 20.62 3.37
CA GLN A 310 -17.89 20.91 4.13
C GLN A 310 -18.65 22.12 3.57
N LYS A 311 -17.95 23.25 3.32
CA LYS A 311 -18.57 24.46 2.76
C LYS A 311 -19.22 24.23 1.40
N ASN A 312 -18.63 23.37 0.58
CA ASN A 312 -19.13 23.07 -0.77
C ASN A 312 -20.05 21.85 -0.81
N LEU A 313 -20.46 21.29 0.33
CA LEU A 313 -21.29 20.09 0.37
C LEU A 313 -22.60 20.27 -0.41
N ILE A 314 -23.24 21.45 -0.26
CA ILE A 314 -24.52 21.78 -0.91
C ILE A 314 -24.28 22.32 -2.33
N SER A 315 -23.35 23.27 -2.49
CA SER A 315 -23.12 23.95 -3.78
C SER A 315 -22.43 23.07 -4.82
N ASN A 316 -21.60 22.11 -4.39
CA ASN A 316 -20.91 21.17 -5.26
C ASN A 316 -20.60 19.85 -4.54
N PRO A 317 -21.59 18.95 -4.43
CA PRO A 317 -21.46 17.65 -3.75
C PRO A 317 -20.33 16.76 -4.30
N LYS A 318 -19.82 17.03 -5.52
CA LYS A 318 -18.69 16.27 -6.09
C LYS A 318 -17.43 16.36 -5.24
N TYR A 319 -17.19 17.47 -4.52
CA TYR A 319 -16.04 17.57 -3.61
C TYR A 319 -16.14 16.59 -2.45
N PHE A 320 -17.34 16.48 -1.87
CA PHE A 320 -17.62 15.52 -0.81
C PHE A 320 -17.48 14.08 -1.31
N TRP A 321 -18.11 13.74 -2.44
CA TRP A 321 -18.00 12.39 -3.01
C TRP A 321 -16.57 12.05 -3.42
N ASN A 322 -15.78 13.00 -3.93
CA ASN A 322 -14.36 12.79 -4.17
C ASN A 322 -13.59 12.52 -2.87
N TYR A 323 -13.86 13.28 -1.80
CA TYR A 323 -13.25 13.05 -0.49
C TYR A 323 -13.61 11.65 0.06
N VAL A 324 -14.88 11.26 -0.01
CA VAL A 324 -15.37 9.94 0.41
C VAL A 324 -14.73 8.84 -0.42
N ASN A 325 -14.68 8.98 -1.75
CA ASN A 325 -14.07 8.01 -2.65
C ASN A 325 -12.55 7.91 -2.49
N MET A 326 -11.87 9.02 -2.14
CA MET A 326 -10.44 8.99 -1.82
C MET A 326 -10.17 8.32 -0.46
N SER A 327 -11.13 8.37 0.46
CA SER A 327 -11.02 7.77 1.80
C SER A 327 -11.41 6.29 1.79
N ARG A 328 -12.36 5.91 0.92
CA ARG A 328 -12.73 4.51 0.65
C ARG A 328 -11.74 3.94 -0.38
N ASN A 329 -10.73 3.19 0.06
CA ASN A 329 -9.75 2.51 -0.81
C ASN A 329 -10.35 1.47 -1.80
N ASN A 330 -11.67 1.44 -1.99
CA ASN A 330 -12.36 0.55 -2.94
C ASN A 330 -12.73 1.33 -4.20
N SER A 331 -11.78 1.45 -5.11
CA SER A 331 -12.09 1.76 -6.52
C SER A 331 -12.33 0.51 -7.37
N ASP A 332 -12.21 -0.68 -6.77
CA ASP A 332 -12.44 -1.94 -7.50
C ASP A 332 -13.89 -2.38 -7.35
N ILE A 333 -14.43 -2.86 -8.47
CA ILE A 333 -15.67 -3.62 -8.53
C ILE A 333 -15.50 -4.78 -7.53
N PRO A 334 -16.49 -5.03 -6.64
CA PRO A 334 -16.41 -6.13 -5.68
C PRO A 334 -16.06 -7.43 -6.40
N VAL A 335 -15.05 -8.15 -5.90
CA VAL A 335 -14.63 -9.46 -6.44
C VAL A 335 -15.79 -10.47 -6.40
N SER A 336 -16.73 -10.27 -5.47
CA SER A 336 -17.95 -11.03 -5.35
C SER A 336 -19.12 -10.12 -4.96
N VAL A 337 -20.26 -10.27 -5.62
CA VAL A 337 -21.52 -9.58 -5.30
C VAL A 337 -22.50 -10.61 -4.75
N HIS A 338 -23.26 -10.26 -3.71
CA HIS A 338 -24.26 -11.16 -3.12
C HIS A 338 -25.67 -10.59 -3.29
N LEU A 339 -26.59 -11.43 -3.78
CA LEU A 339 -28.01 -11.11 -3.85
C LEU A 339 -28.84 -12.34 -3.47
N SER A 340 -29.73 -12.19 -2.48
CA SER A 340 -30.67 -13.23 -2.04
C SER A 340 -30.03 -14.61 -1.76
N GLY A 341 -28.86 -14.61 -1.09
CA GLY A 341 -28.12 -15.84 -0.74
C GLY A 341 -27.29 -16.45 -1.87
N LYS A 342 -27.27 -15.84 -3.07
CA LYS A 342 -26.39 -16.23 -4.18
C LYS A 342 -25.17 -15.32 -4.23
N THR A 343 -24.03 -15.89 -4.63
CA THR A 343 -22.74 -15.21 -4.76
C THR A 343 -22.31 -15.21 -6.22
N PHE A 344 -22.00 -14.03 -6.76
CA PHE A 344 -21.58 -13.83 -8.15
C PHE A 344 -20.13 -13.37 -8.19
N ASN A 345 -19.23 -14.20 -8.74
CA ASN A 345 -17.77 -13.97 -8.74
C ASN A 345 -17.22 -13.50 -10.11
N ASN A 346 -18.10 -13.28 -11.08
CA ASN A 346 -17.78 -12.89 -12.44
C ASN A 346 -18.38 -11.52 -12.75
N HIS A 347 -17.60 -10.64 -13.37
CA HIS A 347 -18.03 -9.27 -13.74
C HIS A 347 -19.32 -9.25 -14.57
N SER A 348 -19.49 -10.20 -15.50
CA SER A 348 -20.68 -10.25 -16.36
C SER A 348 -21.92 -10.68 -15.59
N GLU A 349 -21.77 -11.67 -14.70
CA GLU A 349 -22.86 -12.15 -13.84
C GLU A 349 -23.25 -11.13 -12.79
N ALA A 350 -22.27 -10.43 -12.20
CA ALA A 350 -22.51 -9.33 -11.28
C ALA A 350 -23.26 -8.19 -11.97
N ALA A 351 -22.89 -7.81 -13.20
CA ALA A 351 -23.58 -6.78 -13.98
C ALA A 351 -25.04 -7.15 -14.26
N ASN A 352 -25.31 -8.41 -14.64
CA ASN A 352 -26.66 -8.89 -14.86
C ASN A 352 -27.48 -8.93 -13.56
N ALA A 353 -26.89 -9.38 -12.45
CA ALA A 353 -27.55 -9.39 -11.14
C ALA A 353 -27.92 -7.98 -10.67
N PHE A 354 -27.06 -6.98 -10.92
CA PHE A 354 -27.42 -5.58 -10.68
C PHE A 354 -28.57 -5.14 -11.57
N SER A 355 -28.53 -5.44 -12.88
CA SER A 355 -29.59 -5.09 -13.82
C SER A 355 -30.95 -5.65 -13.37
N ASP A 356 -31.00 -6.92 -12.99
CA ASP A 356 -32.22 -7.59 -12.52
C ASP A 356 -32.73 -6.99 -11.21
N TRP A 357 -31.83 -6.71 -10.27
CA TRP A 357 -32.22 -6.08 -9.00
C TRP A 357 -32.78 -4.68 -9.22
N PHE A 358 -32.09 -3.84 -9.99
CA PHE A 358 -32.57 -2.49 -10.28
C PHE A 358 -33.90 -2.52 -11.02
N ALA A 359 -34.08 -3.41 -11.99
CA ALA A 359 -35.36 -3.60 -12.65
C ALA A 359 -36.48 -3.99 -11.67
N SER A 360 -36.17 -4.76 -10.61
CA SER A 360 -37.15 -5.19 -9.62
C SER A 360 -37.62 -4.08 -8.65
N VAL A 361 -36.80 -3.05 -8.42
CA VAL A 361 -37.15 -1.93 -7.52
C VAL A 361 -37.79 -0.73 -8.23
N TYR A 362 -37.77 -0.69 -9.56
CA TYR A 362 -38.56 0.27 -10.31
C TYR A 362 -40.01 -0.21 -10.39
N GLU A 363 -40.95 0.65 -10.02
CA GLU A 363 -42.36 0.41 -10.31
C GLU A 363 -42.55 0.29 -11.82
N LYS A 364 -43.41 -0.65 -12.25
CA LYS A 364 -43.85 -0.69 -13.64
C LYS A 364 -44.40 0.70 -14.01
N PRO A 365 -44.13 1.20 -15.22
CA PRO A 365 -44.56 2.54 -15.60
C PRO A 365 -46.07 2.66 -15.36
N ILE A 366 -46.42 3.46 -14.34
CA ILE A 366 -47.80 3.86 -14.10
C ILE A 366 -48.14 4.79 -15.25
N SER A 367 -49.23 4.51 -15.97
CA SER A 367 -49.82 5.48 -16.87
C SER A 367 -50.26 6.67 -16.01
N PHE A 368 -49.43 7.72 -15.98
CA PHE A 368 -49.69 8.91 -15.18
C PHE A 368 -50.97 9.61 -15.67
N ASN A 369 -51.93 9.80 -14.76
CA ASN A 369 -52.88 10.91 -14.84
C ASN A 369 -52.32 12.06 -13.99
N ASP A 370 -52.26 13.24 -14.58
CA ASP A 370 -51.46 14.42 -14.22
C ASP A 370 -51.79 15.14 -12.88
N SER A 371 -52.52 14.52 -11.95
CA SER A 371 -53.14 15.25 -10.83
C SER A 371 -52.57 15.00 -9.42
N THR A 372 -51.53 14.19 -9.23
CA THR A 372 -51.05 13.78 -7.88
C THR A 372 -49.65 14.25 -7.48
N LEU A 373 -49.04 15.18 -8.22
CA LEU A 373 -47.66 15.64 -7.96
C LEU A 373 -47.53 16.73 -6.86
N SER A 374 -48.60 17.05 -6.12
CA SER A 374 -48.58 18.15 -5.16
C SER A 374 -48.17 17.80 -3.72
N ASN A 375 -48.04 16.52 -3.35
CA ASN A 375 -47.99 16.15 -1.92
C ASN A 375 -46.78 15.32 -1.46
N ILE A 376 -45.66 15.28 -2.18
CA ILE A 376 -44.45 14.62 -1.69
C ILE A 376 -43.23 15.53 -1.81
N ILE A 377 -43.10 16.48 -0.88
CA ILE A 377 -41.81 17.08 -0.54
C ILE A 377 -41.74 17.21 0.99
N ASP A 378 -41.49 16.09 1.67
CA ASP A 378 -40.81 16.12 2.97
C ASP A 378 -39.30 15.98 2.68
N CYS A 379 -38.66 17.11 2.41
CA CYS A 379 -37.23 17.15 2.17
C CYS A 379 -36.45 17.19 3.50
N VAL A 380 -35.59 16.19 3.69
CA VAL A 380 -34.57 16.16 4.74
C VAL A 380 -33.66 17.38 4.60
N ASN A 381 -33.58 18.21 5.64
CA ASN A 381 -32.73 19.40 5.64
C ASN A 381 -31.26 19.02 5.91
N VAL A 382 -30.49 18.88 4.83
CA VAL A 382 -29.08 18.46 4.84
C VAL A 382 -28.16 19.53 5.43
N SER A 383 -28.63 20.78 5.62
CA SER A 383 -27.79 21.88 6.13
C SER A 383 -27.40 21.75 7.61
N MET A 384 -27.98 20.79 8.35
CA MET A 384 -27.64 20.49 9.74
C MET A 384 -26.79 19.22 9.92
N LEU A 385 -26.29 18.61 8.84
CA LEU A 385 -25.43 17.43 8.93
C LEU A 385 -23.99 17.83 9.29
N ASP A 386 -23.60 17.58 10.53
CA ASP A 386 -22.20 17.56 10.93
C ASP A 386 -21.55 16.25 10.45
N ILE A 387 -20.49 16.37 9.65
CA ILE A 387 -19.68 15.22 9.26
C ILE A 387 -18.73 14.90 10.42
N SER A 388 -19.15 14.02 11.31
CA SER A 388 -18.24 13.34 12.24
C SER A 388 -17.88 11.99 11.66
N VAL A 389 -16.59 11.74 11.38
CA VAL A 389 -16.12 10.40 11.04
C VAL A 389 -15.63 9.75 12.32
N SER A 390 -16.26 8.64 12.73
CA SER A 390 -15.75 7.83 13.83
C SER A 390 -14.46 7.11 13.38
N GLU A 391 -13.53 6.79 14.30
CA GLU A 391 -12.31 6.03 13.95
C GLU A 391 -12.61 4.68 13.28
N SER A 392 -13.83 4.13 13.47
CA SER A 392 -14.31 2.93 12.78
C SER A 392 -14.70 3.12 11.31
N ASP A 393 -14.97 4.36 10.88
CA ASP A 393 -15.49 4.67 9.53
C ASP A 393 -14.41 5.22 8.57
N VAL A 394 -13.16 5.34 9.03
CA VAL A 394 -12.01 5.82 8.22
C VAL A 394 -11.12 4.63 7.81
N PRO A 395 -11.13 4.20 6.53
CA PRO A 395 -9.98 3.47 5.98
C PRO A 395 -8.80 4.45 5.84
N PRO A 396 -7.56 3.99 6.06
CA PRO A 396 -6.41 4.88 6.23
C PRO A 396 -6.21 5.78 4.99
N THR A 397 -6.22 7.08 5.25
CA THR A 397 -5.77 8.10 4.32
C THR A 397 -4.27 7.88 4.04
N ASN A 398 -3.93 7.78 2.75
CA ASN A 398 -2.56 7.60 2.27
C ASN A 398 -1.71 8.86 2.51
N PHE A 399 -1.20 9.07 3.73
CA PHE A 399 -0.22 10.14 3.99
C PHE A 399 0.82 9.74 5.01
N MET A 400 1.85 9.02 4.55
CA MET A 400 3.26 9.24 4.91
C MET A 400 4.19 8.59 3.88
#